data_AF-A0A670ZF29-F1
#
_entry.id   AF-A0A670ZF29-F1
#
_cell.length_a   1.000
_cell.length_b   1.000
_cell.length_c   1.000
_cell.angle_alpha   90.00
_cell.angle_beta   90.00
_cell.angle_gamma   90.00
#
_symmetry.space_group_name_H-M   'P 1'
#
loop_
_entity.id
_entity.type
_entity.pdbx_description
1 polymer ?
#
loop_
_entity_poly.entity_id
_entity_poly.type
_entity_poly.pdbx_seq_one_letter_code
_entity_poly.pdbx_strand_id
1 'polypeptide(L)'
;MNNSVLLEEELIKKSQQKRRTSPSNFKVRFFVLTKSRLAYFECRPGKKRILKGSIELSKIKCVELVKSDIPVPCQYKYPFQKTFRFFWEIYKFF
;
A
#
# COMPACT_ATOMS: atom_id res chain seq x y z
N MET A 1 24.93 7.38 -0.42
CA MET A 1 24.02 6.38 -1.04
C MET A 1 22.83 7.14 -1.60
N ASN A 2 22.70 7.19 -2.92
CA ASN A 2 21.66 7.99 -3.58
C ASN A 2 20.27 7.45 -3.18
N ASN A 3 19.55 8.21 -2.36
CA ASN A 3 18.12 8.01 -2.08
C ASN A 3 17.29 8.43 -3.32
N SER A 4 17.69 7.94 -4.50
CA SER A 4 16.95 8.16 -5.73
C SER A 4 15.58 7.54 -5.56
N VAL A 5 14.57 8.39 -5.55
CA VAL A 5 13.18 7.95 -5.54
C VAL A 5 12.87 7.34 -6.91
N LEU A 6 12.32 6.13 -6.90
CA LEU A 6 11.96 5.38 -8.10
C LEU A 6 10.51 5.67 -8.52
N LEU A 7 9.61 5.81 -7.55
CA LEU A 7 8.20 6.08 -7.79
C LEU A 7 7.64 6.88 -6.61
N GLU A 8 6.86 7.92 -6.91
CA GLU A 8 6.01 8.59 -5.94
C GLU A 8 4.60 8.67 -6.49
N GLU A 9 3.63 8.19 -5.72
CA GLU A 9 2.27 8.21 -6.22
C GLU A 9 1.25 8.03 -5.10
N GLU A 10 0.03 8.53 -5.32
CA GLU A 10 -1.06 8.39 -4.37
C GLU A 10 -1.77 7.05 -4.59
N LEU A 11 -1.67 6.13 -3.63
CA LEU A 11 -2.29 4.81 -3.69
C LEU A 11 -3.31 4.58 -2.59
N ILE A 12 -4.19 3.59 -2.79
CA ILE A 12 -5.15 3.17 -1.78
C ILE A 12 -4.58 1.99 -1.03
N LYS A 13 -4.39 2.21 0.26
CA LYS A 13 -3.93 1.19 1.18
C LYS A 13 -5.11 0.58 1.91
N LYS A 14 -5.28 -0.74 1.81
CA LYS A 14 -6.16 -1.49 2.70
C LYS A 14 -5.44 -1.75 4.02
N SER A 15 -6.15 -1.60 5.13
CA SER A 15 -5.64 -2.01 6.44
C SER A 15 -5.70 -3.53 6.56
N GLN A 16 -4.70 -4.12 7.20
CA GLN A 16 -4.78 -5.50 7.64
C GLN A 16 -5.98 -5.68 8.59
N GLN A 17 -6.96 -6.50 8.23
CA GLN A 17 -8.07 -6.85 9.11
C GLN A 17 -7.57 -7.81 10.20
N LYS A 18 -7.80 -7.46 11.47
CA LYS A 18 -7.49 -8.33 12.62
C LYS A 18 -8.58 -9.37 12.87
N ARG A 19 -9.84 -9.07 12.52
CA ARG A 19 -10.99 -9.98 12.66
C ARG A 19 -11.67 -10.14 11.30
N ARG A 20 -12.13 -11.36 10.99
CA ARG A 20 -12.77 -11.70 9.70
C ARG A 20 -14.01 -10.86 9.40
N THR A 21 -14.78 -10.51 10.42
CA THR A 21 -16.04 -9.74 10.29
C THR A 21 -15.85 -8.24 10.34
N SER A 22 -14.65 -7.73 10.63
CA SER A 22 -14.41 -6.29 10.67
C SER A 22 -14.50 -5.70 9.26
N PRO A 23 -15.08 -4.51 9.07
CA PRO A 23 -15.09 -3.85 7.77
C PRO A 23 -13.68 -3.63 7.21
N SER A 24 -13.53 -3.75 5.89
CA SER A 24 -12.28 -3.40 5.21
C SER A 24 -12.10 -1.88 5.22
N ASN A 25 -11.02 -1.40 5.80
CA ASN A 25 -10.73 0.03 5.85
C ASN A 25 -9.71 0.39 4.75
N PHE A 26 -10.15 1.20 3.80
CA PHE A 26 -9.35 1.72 2.70
C PHE A 26 -8.97 3.17 2.99
N LYS A 27 -7.71 3.50 2.77
CA LYS A 27 -7.21 4.87 2.94
C LYS A 27 -6.29 5.25 1.81
N VAL A 28 -6.54 6.41 1.24
CA VAL A 28 -5.63 7.08 0.31
C VAL A 28 -4.36 7.48 1.05
N ARG A 29 -3.20 7.16 0.47
CA ARG A 29 -1.87 7.40 1.02
C ARG A 29 -0.90 7.76 -0.09
N PHE A 30 0.03 8.65 0.21
CA PHE A 30 1.11 8.96 -0.73
C PHE A 30 2.26 7.99 -0.51
N PHE A 31 2.59 7.17 -1.50
CA PHE A 31 3.66 6.18 -1.42
C PHE A 31 4.92 6.70 -2.09
N VAL A 32 6.07 6.38 -1.51
CA VAL A 32 7.40 6.71 -2.03
C VAL A 32 8.22 5.43 -2.04
N LEU A 33 8.58 4.97 -3.23
CA LEU A 33 9.43 3.82 -3.46
C LEU A 33 10.87 4.29 -3.72
N THR A 34 11.80 3.71 -2.98
CA THR A 34 13.24 3.89 -3.18
C THR A 34 13.88 2.52 -3.40
N LYS A 35 15.16 2.48 -3.76
CA LYS A 35 15.90 1.21 -3.94
C LYS A 35 15.98 0.34 -2.69
N SER A 36 15.75 0.89 -1.50
CA SER A 36 15.88 0.17 -0.22
C SER A 36 14.58 0.01 0.55
N ARG A 37 13.60 0.91 0.35
CA ARG A 37 12.33 0.90 1.10
C ARG A 37 11.15 1.43 0.30
N LEU A 38 9.96 0.98 0.68
CA LEU A 38 8.67 1.56 0.34
C LEU A 38 8.09 2.24 1.58
N ALA A 39 7.92 3.55 1.54
CA ALA A 39 7.30 4.34 2.61
C ALA A 39 5.94 4.88 2.18
N TYR A 40 5.03 5.11 3.14
CA TYR A 40 3.75 5.75 2.86
C TYR A 40 3.41 6.82 3.89
N PHE A 41 2.81 7.89 3.39
CA PHE A 41 2.56 9.12 4.11
C PHE A 41 1.06 9.45 4.11
N GLU A 42 0.61 10.08 5.19
CA GLU A 42 -0.64 10.81 5.21
C GLU A 42 -0.39 12.24 4.73
N CYS A 43 -1.08 12.64 3.66
CA CYS A 43 -1.08 14.00 3.16
C CYS A 43 -2.41 14.65 3.56
N ARG A 44 -2.36 15.75 4.31
CA ARG A 44 -3.54 16.57 4.62
C ARG A 44 -3.34 17.95 4.00
N PRO A 45 -4.37 18.57 3.42
CA PRO A 45 -4.28 19.93 2.90
C PRO A 45 -3.71 20.88 3.97
N GLY A 46 -2.70 21.68 3.60
CA GLY A 46 -2.06 22.64 4.50
C GLY A 46 -1.16 22.06 5.59
N LYS A 47 -0.86 20.75 5.57
CA LYS A 47 0.07 20.12 6.54
C LYS A 47 1.22 19.40 5.84
N LYS A 48 2.38 19.33 6.51
CA LYS A 48 3.51 18.51 6.06
C LYS A 48 3.11 17.04 6.00
N ARG A 49 3.69 16.28 5.05
CA ARG A 49 3.49 14.84 4.90
C ARG A 49 3.93 14.11 6.18
N ILE A 50 3.04 13.30 6.75
CA ILE A 50 3.32 12.55 7.99
C ILE A 50 3.59 11.09 7.62
N LEU A 51 4.78 10.58 7.97
CA LEU A 51 5.12 9.17 7.75
C LEU A 51 4.20 8.27 8.60
N LYS A 52 3.50 7.34 7.94
CA LYS A 52 2.61 6.37 8.62
C LYS A 52 3.18 4.97 8.69
N GLY A 53 4.15 4.66 7.84
CA GLY A 53 4.85 3.40 7.88
C GLY A 53 5.82 3.27 6.72
N SER A 54 6.76 2.34 6.89
CA SER A 54 7.75 1.99 5.88
C SER A 54 8.06 0.51 5.94
N ILE A 55 8.36 -0.06 4.79
CA ILE A 55 8.75 -1.47 4.63
C ILE A 55 10.06 -1.47 3.86
N GLU A 56 11.09 -2.10 4.42
CA GLU A 56 12.33 -2.37 3.68
C GLU A 56 12.06 -3.37 2.56
N LEU A 57 12.64 -3.15 1.38
CA LEU A 57 12.42 -4.04 0.25
C LEU A 57 12.93 -5.46 0.52
N SER A 58 13.99 -5.61 1.32
CA SER A 58 14.51 -6.91 1.77
C SER A 58 13.50 -7.75 2.57
N LYS A 59 12.50 -7.10 3.19
CA LYS A 59 11.43 -7.79 3.95
C LYS A 59 10.26 -8.23 3.06
N ILE A 60 10.19 -7.77 1.82
CA ILE A 60 9.14 -8.13 0.88
C ILE A 60 9.48 -9.47 0.24
N LYS A 61 8.64 -10.48 0.48
CA LYS A 61 8.85 -11.83 -0.07
C LYS A 61 8.23 -12.02 -1.45
N CYS A 62 7.11 -11.35 -1.71
CA CYS A 62 6.37 -11.46 -2.96
C CYS A 62 5.68 -10.14 -3.29
N VAL A 63 5.64 -9.83 -4.58
CA VAL A 63 4.85 -8.76 -5.18
C VAL A 63 4.19 -9.35 -6.42
N GLU A 64 2.87 -9.44 -6.41
CA GLU A 64 2.12 -10.01 -7.53
C GLU A 64 0.78 -9.27 -7.69
N LEU A 65 0.33 -9.14 -8.93
CA LEU A 65 -1.01 -8.64 -9.24
C LEU A 65 -2.06 -9.61 -8.68
N VAL A 66 -2.93 -9.12 -7.81
CA VAL A 66 -4.02 -9.95 -7.29
C VAL A 66 -5.20 -9.82 -8.23
N LYS A 67 -5.49 -10.93 -8.92
CA LYS A 67 -6.75 -11.11 -9.64
C LYS A 67 -7.81 -11.52 -8.63
N SER A 68 -8.89 -10.77 -8.54
CA SER A 68 -10.03 -11.13 -7.69
C SER A 68 -11.22 -11.52 -8.57
N ASP A 69 -11.71 -12.74 -8.41
CA ASP A 69 -12.93 -13.23 -9.09
C ASP A 69 -14.21 -12.61 -8.52
N ILE A 70 -14.10 -11.95 -7.36
CA ILE A 70 -15.18 -11.19 -6.73
C ILE A 70 -15.12 -9.76 -7.30
N PRO A 71 -16.24 -9.20 -7.79
CA PRO A 71 -16.30 -7.81 -8.20
C PRO A 71 -15.94 -6.92 -7.01
N VAL A 72 -14.77 -6.27 -7.07
CA VAL A 72 -14.37 -5.31 -6.06
C VAL A 72 -15.39 -4.19 -6.08
N PRO A 73 -16.05 -3.85 -4.95
CA PRO A 73 -17.08 -2.82 -4.93
C PRO A 73 -16.55 -1.56 -5.60
N CYS A 74 -17.36 -1.08 -6.55
CA CYS A 74 -17.00 -0.39 -7.80
C CYS A 74 -16.40 1.04 -7.64
N GLN A 75 -15.49 1.25 -6.71
CA GLN A 75 -14.70 2.49 -6.62
C GLN A 75 -13.18 2.24 -6.60
N TYR A 76 -12.72 1.01 -6.34
CA TYR A 76 -11.29 0.73 -6.11
C TYR A 76 -10.85 -0.55 -6.83
N LYS A 77 -10.52 -0.42 -8.11
CA LYS A 77 -10.21 -1.55 -9.01
C LYS A 77 -8.74 -2.01 -8.81
N TYR A 78 -8.50 -3.33 -8.74
CA TYR A 78 -7.22 -4.10 -8.77
C TYR A 78 -6.34 -4.13 -7.48
N PRO A 79 -6.48 -5.18 -6.63
CA PRO A 79 -5.56 -5.44 -5.53
C PRO A 79 -4.18 -5.94 -5.98
N PHE A 80 -3.16 -5.75 -5.15
CA PHE A 80 -1.96 -6.60 -5.10
C PHE A 80 -1.62 -6.97 -3.64
N GLN A 81 -1.12 -8.17 -3.39
CA GLN A 81 -0.84 -8.70 -2.05
C GLN A 81 0.67 -8.68 -1.79
N LYS A 82 1.08 -8.14 -0.64
CA LYS A 82 2.40 -8.37 -0.04
C LYS A 82 2.24 -9.36 1.10
N THR A 83 2.75 -10.57 0.91
CA THR A 83 2.74 -11.64 1.91
C THR A 83 3.89 -11.46 2.91
N PHE A 84 3.57 -10.92 4.10
CA PHE A 84 4.47 -11.01 5.27
C PHE A 84 3.67 -11.33 6.53
N ARG A 85 3.61 -12.62 6.90
CA ARG A 85 3.00 -13.28 8.09
C ARG A 85 1.62 -12.82 8.60
N PHE A 86 1.04 -11.75 8.05
CA PHE A 86 -0.37 -11.41 8.00
C PHE A 86 -0.58 -10.51 6.77
N PHE A 87 -1.59 -10.82 5.98
CA PHE A 87 -1.89 -10.27 4.66
C PHE A 87 -1.91 -8.73 4.61
N TRP A 88 -1.05 -8.12 3.78
CA TRP A 88 -1.17 -6.71 3.38
C TRP A 88 -1.54 -6.63 1.90
N GLU A 89 -2.79 -6.30 1.61
CA GLU A 89 -3.22 -5.90 0.27
C GLU A 89 -2.96 -4.41 0.08
N ILE A 90 -2.06 -4.08 -0.84
CA ILE A 90 -1.89 -2.71 -1.34
C ILE A 90 -2.63 -2.70 -2.68
N TYR A 91 -3.63 -1.85 -2.85
CA TYR A 91 -4.35 -1.74 -4.11
C TYR A 91 -3.70 -0.61 -4.89
N LYS A 92 -3.05 -0.92 -6.01
CA LYS A 92 -2.83 0.05 -7.08
C LYS A 92 -2.56 -0.66 -8.41
N PHE A 93 -3.37 -0.30 -9.38
CA PHE A 93 -3.02 -0.23 -10.79
C PHE A 93 -1.67 0.46 -11.04
N PHE A 94 -1.03 0.12 -12.15
CA PHE A 94 0.04 0.91 -12.75
C PHE A 94 -0.34 2.38 -12.94
#